data_AF-A0A6M0CCF2-F1
#
_entry.id   AF-A0A6M0CCF2-F1
#
_cell.length_a   1.000
_cell.length_b   1.000
_cell.length_c   1.000
_cell.angle_alpha   90.00
_cell.angle_beta   90.00
_cell.angle_gamma   90.00
#
_symmetry.space_group_name_H-M   'P 1'
#
loop_
_entity.id
_entity.type
_entity.pdbx_description
1 polymer ?
#
loop_
_entity_poly.entity_id
_entity_poly.type
_entity_poly.pdbx_seq_one_letter_code
_entity_poly.pdbx_strand_id
1 'polypeptide(L)'
;VRFEEAKLNADGVSGIAWYPIDQVPELAFDHSQILEYGYRRLRNKLEYSPVAFDVLPDHFTLGELYQLYTTILGENFSDYSNFRSRLLKLGFLCDTGVKSSRGAGRPASLYRFDADAFAKVKDKPLVFI
;
A
#
# COMPACT_ATOMS: atom_id res chain seq x y z
N VAL A 1 -5.45 2.73 -7.18
CA VAL A 1 -6.51 2.52 -8.18
C VAL A 1 -7.82 2.47 -7.41
N ARG A 2 -8.85 3.18 -7.84
CA ARG A 2 -10.16 3.07 -7.17
C ARG A 2 -10.74 1.70 -7.48
N PHE A 3 -11.46 1.09 -6.54
CA PHE A 3 -12.07 -0.24 -6.77
C PHE A 3 -12.95 -0.25 -8.04
N GLU A 4 -13.66 0.85 -8.29
CA GLU A 4 -14.50 1.06 -9.48
C GLU A 4 -13.74 1.02 -10.82
N GLU A 5 -12.44 1.29 -10.79
CA GLU A 5 -11.56 1.28 -11.97
C GLU A 5 -10.84 -0.07 -12.15
N ALA A 6 -11.00 -1.00 -11.21
CA ALA A 6 -10.34 -2.29 -11.24
C ALA A 6 -10.86 -3.14 -12.40
N LYS A 7 -9.96 -3.59 -13.27
CA LYS A 7 -10.26 -4.48 -14.39
C LYS A 7 -9.72 -5.87 -14.09
N LEU A 8 -10.53 -6.88 -14.38
CA LEU A 8 -10.08 -8.27 -14.37
C LEU A 8 -9.32 -8.55 -15.67
N ASN A 9 -8.08 -8.99 -15.54
CA ASN A 9 -7.32 -9.55 -16.65
C ASN A 9 -7.56 -11.07 -16.69
N ALA A 10 -8.76 -11.46 -17.09
CA ALA A 10 -9.20 -12.85 -17.17
C ALA A 10 -9.81 -13.11 -18.55
N ASP A 11 -8.96 -13.30 -19.56
CA ASP A 11 -9.40 -13.56 -20.93
C ASP A 11 -10.17 -14.88 -21.00
N GLY A 12 -11.48 -14.80 -21.28
CA GLY A 12 -12.34 -15.96 -21.53
C GLY A 12 -12.80 -16.74 -20.29
N VAL A 13 -12.53 -16.26 -19.06
CA VAL A 13 -12.94 -16.94 -17.83
C VAL A 13 -14.13 -16.23 -17.17
N SER A 14 -15.24 -16.96 -17.01
CA SER A 14 -16.42 -16.50 -16.27
C SER A 14 -16.38 -16.93 -14.80
N GLY A 15 -17.09 -16.22 -13.93
CA GLY A 15 -17.21 -16.58 -12.51
C GLY A 15 -16.10 -16.02 -11.61
N ILE A 16 -15.37 -15.00 -12.09
CA ILE A 16 -14.36 -14.27 -11.32
C ILE A 16 -14.86 -12.85 -11.09
N ALA A 17 -14.73 -12.35 -9.87
CA ALA A 17 -15.06 -10.99 -9.50
C ALA A 17 -14.06 -10.46 -8.47
N TRP A 18 -13.83 -9.14 -8.50
CA TRP A 18 -13.20 -8.44 -7.39
C TRP A 18 -14.24 -8.19 -6.30
N TYR A 19 -13.88 -8.41 -5.04
CA TYR A 19 -14.72 -8.11 -3.88
C TYR A 19 -13.97 -7.19 -2.92
N PRO A 20 -14.62 -6.13 -2.40
CA PRO A 20 -14.14 -5.45 -1.20
C PRO A 20 -14.02 -6.45 -0.04
N ILE A 21 -13.00 -6.31 0.81
CA ILE A 21 -12.72 -7.29 1.86
C ILE A 21 -13.87 -7.44 2.87
N ASP A 22 -14.64 -6.38 3.06
CA ASP A 22 -15.83 -6.29 3.92
C ASP A 22 -17.12 -6.78 3.23
N GLN A 23 -17.05 -7.15 1.94
CA GLN A 23 -18.18 -7.59 1.12
C GLN A 23 -17.91 -8.92 0.42
N VAL A 24 -16.95 -9.70 0.92
CA VAL A 24 -16.66 -11.04 0.40
C VAL A 24 -17.83 -11.97 0.69
N PRO A 25 -18.35 -12.72 -0.31
CA PRO A 25 -19.45 -13.67 -0.10
C PRO A 25 -19.00 -14.87 0.73
N GLU A 26 -19.94 -15.73 1.11
CA GLU A 26 -19.61 -17.02 1.71
C GLU A 26 -18.69 -17.81 0.78
N LEU A 27 -17.50 -18.16 1.28
CA LEU A 27 -16.49 -18.90 0.53
C LEU A 27 -16.60 -20.39 0.87
N ALA A 28 -16.24 -21.25 -0.09
CA ALA A 28 -16.25 -22.69 0.10
C ALA A 28 -15.27 -23.14 1.20
N PHE A 29 -15.63 -24.20 1.92
CA PHE A 29 -14.79 -24.87 2.92
C PHE A 29 -14.24 -23.90 3.99
N ASP A 30 -12.91 -23.85 4.16
CA ASP A 30 -12.19 -23.01 5.10
C ASP A 30 -11.56 -21.77 4.44
N HIS A 31 -11.97 -21.42 3.22
CA HIS A 31 -11.39 -20.30 2.47
C HIS A 31 -11.54 -18.96 3.20
N SER A 32 -12.60 -18.77 3.99
CA SER A 32 -12.74 -17.58 4.84
C SER A 32 -11.63 -17.49 5.90
N GLN A 33 -11.17 -18.62 6.44
CA GLN A 33 -10.06 -18.67 7.40
C GLN A 33 -8.72 -18.36 6.70
N ILE A 34 -8.53 -18.88 5.49
CA ILE A 34 -7.35 -18.61 4.66
C ILE A 34 -7.28 -17.12 4.31
N LEU A 35 -8.40 -16.53 3.91
CA LEU A 35 -8.50 -15.10 3.60
C LEU A 35 -8.16 -14.23 4.81
N GLU A 36 -8.78 -14.52 5.97
CA GLU A 36 -8.52 -13.79 7.22
C GLU A 36 -7.04 -13.90 7.64
N TYR A 37 -6.47 -15.11 7.56
CA TYR A 37 -5.05 -15.31 7.81
C TYR A 37 -4.17 -14.48 6.87
N GLY A 38 -4.48 -14.50 5.57
CA GLY A 38 -3.76 -13.76 4.54
C GLY A 38 -3.81 -12.26 4.77
N TYR A 39 -5.00 -11.74 5.09
CA TYR A 39 -5.21 -10.33 5.41
C TYR A 39 -4.43 -9.92 6.66
N ARG A 40 -4.50 -10.70 7.75
CA ARG A 40 -3.71 -10.46 8.97
C ARG A 40 -2.21 -10.51 8.70
N ARG A 41 -1.74 -11.47 7.90
CA ARG A 41 -0.33 -11.60 7.52
C ARG A 41 0.15 -10.38 6.72
N LEU A 42 -0.68 -9.88 5.80
CA LEU A 42 -0.40 -8.68 5.01
C LEU A 42 -0.28 -7.44 5.92
N ARG A 43 -1.24 -7.23 6.83
CA ARG A 43 -1.20 -6.14 7.82
C ARG A 43 0.11 -6.16 8.61
N ASN A 44 0.45 -7.30 9.19
CA ASN A 44 1.70 -7.44 9.97
C ASN A 44 2.93 -7.16 9.10
N LYS A 45 2.97 -7.64 7.85
CA LYS A 45 4.11 -7.41 6.95
C LYS A 45 4.35 -5.93 6.67
N LEU A 46 3.32 -5.09 6.61
CA LEU A 46 3.48 -3.66 6.35
C LEU A 46 4.25 -2.93 7.45
N GLU A 47 4.29 -3.48 8.66
CA GLU A 47 5.02 -2.88 9.79
C GLU A 47 6.53 -3.01 9.67
N TYR A 48 7.02 -4.10 9.07
CA TYR A 48 8.46 -4.46 9.09
C TYR A 48 9.06 -4.80 7.73
N SER A 49 8.26 -4.88 6.66
CA SER A 49 8.75 -5.27 5.33
C SER A 49 8.36 -4.26 4.25
N PRO A 50 9.15 -4.14 3.18
CA PRO A 50 8.94 -3.15 2.13
C PRO A 50 7.86 -3.56 1.10
N VAL A 51 6.93 -4.48 1.45
CA VAL A 51 5.97 -5.07 0.49
C VAL A 51 5.05 -4.06 -0.19
N ALA A 52 4.86 -2.88 0.42
CA ALA A 52 4.12 -1.78 -0.21
C ALA A 52 4.76 -1.34 -1.54
N PHE A 53 6.09 -1.42 -1.65
CA PHE A 53 6.85 -0.98 -2.82
C PHE A 53 6.83 -2.00 -3.96
N ASP A 54 6.43 -3.25 -3.70
CA ASP A 54 6.20 -4.26 -4.74
C ASP A 54 4.86 -4.03 -5.46
N VAL A 55 3.94 -3.27 -4.84
CA VAL A 55 2.58 -3.00 -5.35
C VAL A 55 2.49 -1.61 -5.99
N LEU A 56 3.23 -0.64 -5.47
CA LEU A 56 3.27 0.71 -6.02
C LEU A 56 4.02 0.74 -7.36
N PRO A 57 3.70 1.68 -8.25
CA PRO A 57 4.53 1.95 -9.42
C PRO A 57 5.94 2.40 -8.98
N ASP A 58 6.94 2.28 -9.85
CA ASP A 58 8.32 2.71 -9.57
C ASP A 58 8.46 4.15 -9.04
N HIS A 59 7.54 5.02 -9.47
CA HIS A 59 7.46 6.41 -9.04
C HIS A 59 6.09 6.67 -8.43
N PHE A 60 6.08 7.04 -7.16
CA PHE A 60 4.85 7.24 -6.38
C PHE A 60 4.94 8.51 -5.54
N THR A 61 3.78 9.06 -5.19
CA THR A 61 3.68 10.13 -4.21
C THR A 61 3.57 9.56 -2.79
N LEU A 62 3.97 10.33 -1.78
CA LEU A 62 3.72 9.95 -0.38
C LEU A 62 2.22 9.83 -0.07
N GLY A 63 1.36 10.54 -0.79
CA GLY A 63 -0.09 10.41 -0.68
C GLY A 63 -0.59 9.05 -1.17
N GLU A 64 -0.07 8.55 -2.29
CA GLU A 64 -0.41 7.20 -2.80
C GLU A 64 0.09 6.10 -1.87
N LEU A 65 1.30 6.24 -1.35
CA LEU A 65 1.84 5.32 -0.35
C LEU A 65 1.00 5.35 0.94
N TYR A 66 0.62 6.53 1.43
CA TYR A 66 -0.27 6.65 2.59
C TYR A 66 -1.63 5.99 2.33
N GLN A 67 -2.26 6.25 1.18
CA GLN A 67 -3.52 5.63 0.78
C GLN A 67 -3.46 4.10 0.75
N LEU A 68 -2.36 3.52 0.28
CA LEU A 68 -2.15 2.07 0.32
C LEU A 68 -2.13 1.54 1.77
N TYR A 69 -1.36 2.18 2.65
CA TYR A 69 -1.30 1.81 4.07
C TYR A 69 -2.65 1.99 4.76
N THR A 70 -3.35 3.10 4.53
CA THR A 70 -4.68 3.36 5.07
C THR A 70 -5.70 2.30 4.63
N THR A 71 -5.65 1.90 3.36
CA THR A 71 -6.57 0.89 2.80
C THR A 71 -6.41 -0.47 3.49
N ILE A 72 -5.19 -0.83 3.91
CA ILE A 72 -4.90 -2.13 4.51
C ILE A 72 -4.98 -2.08 6.05
N LEU A 73 -4.54 -1.00 6.67
CA LEU A 73 -4.47 -0.87 8.14
C LEU A 73 -5.73 -0.21 8.75
N GLY A 74 -6.48 0.55 7.96
CA GLY A 74 -7.66 1.34 8.35
C GLY A 74 -7.31 2.80 8.67
N GLU A 75 -8.29 3.70 8.59
CA GLU A 75 -8.13 5.17 8.75
C GLU A 75 -7.49 5.62 10.08
N ASN A 76 -7.56 4.80 11.12
CA ASN A 76 -7.09 5.16 12.46
C ASN A 76 -5.61 4.82 12.73
N PHE A 77 -4.89 4.27 11.75
CA PHE A 77 -3.51 3.78 12.00
C PHE A 77 -2.49 4.91 12.23
N SER A 78 -2.64 6.05 11.54
CA SER A 78 -1.76 7.21 11.65
C SER A 78 -2.34 8.38 10.88
N ASP A 79 -2.03 9.63 11.25
CA ASP A 79 -2.28 10.77 10.37
C ASP A 79 -1.17 10.93 9.32
N TYR A 80 -1.52 11.57 8.21
CA TYR A 80 -0.62 11.78 7.08
C TYR A 80 0.68 12.51 7.44
N SER A 81 0.64 13.47 8.36
CA SER A 81 1.81 14.29 8.70
C SER A 81 2.85 13.47 9.46
N ASN A 82 2.39 12.68 10.44
CA ASN A 82 3.24 11.77 11.20
C ASN A 82 3.80 10.65 10.31
N PHE A 83 2.97 10.04 9.46
CA PHE A 83 3.40 9.05 8.49
C PHE A 83 4.51 9.59 7.57
N ARG A 84 4.28 10.77 6.98
CA ARG A 84 5.24 11.44 6.10
C ARG A 84 6.56 11.73 6.81
N SER A 85 6.50 12.36 7.99
CA SER A 85 7.69 12.74 8.75
C SER A 85 8.54 11.51 9.09
N ARG A 86 7.89 10.43 9.53
CA ARG A 86 8.54 9.16 9.87
C ARG A 86 9.23 8.51 8.68
N LEU A 87 8.54 8.31 7.57
CA LEU A 87 9.10 7.66 6.39
C LEU A 87 10.30 8.42 5.82
N LEU A 88 10.18 9.75 5.72
CA LEU A 88 11.29 10.58 5.25
C LEU A 88 12.50 10.50 6.18
N LYS A 89 12.28 10.42 7.50
CA LYS A 89 13.35 10.25 8.49
C LYS A 89 14.06 8.90 8.40
N LEU A 90 13.38 7.86 7.91
CA LEU A 90 14.00 6.54 7.71
C LEU A 90 14.96 6.54 6.51
N GLY A 91 14.84 7.48 5.58
CA GLY A 91 15.86 7.78 4.58
C GLY A 91 15.98 6.77 3.44
N PHE A 92 14.98 5.91 3.23
CA PHE A 92 14.96 4.93 2.15
C PHE A 92 14.11 5.35 0.94
N LEU A 93 13.65 6.60 0.91
CA LEU A 93 12.89 7.17 -0.19
C LEU A 93 13.74 8.23 -0.91
N CYS A 94 14.02 8.02 -2.19
CA CYS A 94 14.70 9.01 -3.03
C CYS A 94 13.69 9.99 -3.59
N ASP A 95 13.83 11.29 -3.31
CA ASP A 95 13.12 12.34 -4.05
C ASP A 95 13.67 12.38 -5.48
N THR A 96 12.77 12.29 -6.46
CA THR A 96 13.12 12.24 -7.88
C THR A 96 13.31 13.63 -8.48
N GLY A 97 12.96 14.69 -7.74
CA GLY A 97 12.89 16.07 -8.23
C GLY A 97 11.69 16.36 -9.12
N VAL A 98 10.94 15.33 -9.51
CA VAL A 98 9.75 15.44 -10.36
C VAL A 98 8.51 15.59 -9.48
N LYS A 99 7.54 16.37 -9.95
CA LYS A 99 6.24 16.51 -9.30
C LYS A 99 5.13 16.00 -10.22
N SER A 100 4.16 15.34 -9.62
CA SER A 100 2.92 14.92 -10.27
C SER A 100 1.79 15.87 -9.91
N SER A 101 1.03 16.31 -10.92
CA SER A 101 -0.23 17.04 -10.74
C SER A 101 -1.36 16.15 -11.26
N ARG A 102 -2.19 15.65 -10.35
CA ARG A 102 -3.44 14.97 -10.67
C ARG A 102 -4.58 15.87 -10.22
N GLY A 103 -5.07 16.73 -11.12
CA GLY A 103 -6.18 17.66 -10.86
C GLY A 103 -5.77 19.02 -10.28
N ALA A 104 -6.73 19.73 -9.68
CA ALA A 104 -6.60 21.14 -9.27
C ALA A 104 -5.77 21.39 -7.98
N GLY A 105 -5.14 20.35 -7.41
CA GLY A 105 -4.36 20.44 -6.18
C GLY A 105 -2.90 20.84 -6.39
N ARG A 106 -2.20 21.16 -5.29
CA ARG A 106 -0.74 21.42 -5.29
C ARG A 106 -0.01 20.17 -5.83
N PRO A 107 0.95 20.32 -6.76
CA PRO A 107 1.74 19.20 -7.25
C PRO A 107 2.48 18.48 -6.12
N ALA A 108 2.43 17.15 -6.11
CA ALA A 108 3.07 16.29 -5.13
C ALA A 108 4.41 15.77 -5.66
N SER A 109 5.46 15.75 -4.82
CA SER A 109 6.75 15.16 -5.18
C SER A 109 6.62 13.66 -5.43
N LEU A 110 7.30 13.17 -6.46
CA LEU A 110 7.46 11.75 -6.75
C LEU A 110 8.72 11.22 -6.08
N TYR A 111 8.57 10.06 -5.46
CA TYR A 111 9.63 9.32 -4.78
C TYR A 111 9.82 7.96 -5.45
N ARG A 112 11.01 7.40 -5.26
CA ARG A 112 11.35 6.02 -5.60
C ARG A 112 11.87 5.31 -4.35
N PHE A 113 11.54 4.03 -4.22
CA PHE A 113 12.08 3.17 -3.16
C PHE A 113 13.56 2.87 -3.41
N ASP A 114 14.38 3.00 -2.37
CA ASP A 114 15.81 2.64 -2.37
C ASP A 114 16.03 1.41 -1.49
N ALA A 115 16.21 0.26 -2.13
CA ALA A 115 16.41 -1.02 -1.46
C ALA A 115 17.72 -1.06 -0.65
N ASP A 116 18.79 -0.41 -1.13
CA ASP A 116 20.09 -0.37 -0.47
C ASP A 116 20.05 0.50 0.78
N ALA A 117 19.34 1.63 0.72
CA ALA A 117 19.07 2.45 1.90
C ALA A 117 18.13 1.74 2.89
N PHE A 118 17.09 1.07 2.39
CA PHE A 118 16.17 0.29 3.23
C PHE A 118 16.89 -0.84 4.00
N ALA A 119 17.83 -1.54 3.36
CA ALA A 119 18.60 -2.61 3.99
C ALA A 119 19.32 -2.17 5.28
N LYS A 120 19.67 -0.89 5.40
CA LYS A 120 20.33 -0.29 6.58
C LYS A 120 19.36 0.01 7.74
N VAL A 121 18.07 0.03 7.46
CA VAL A 121 17.00 0.36 8.43
C VAL A 121 15.92 -0.72 8.52
N LYS A 122 16.16 -1.91 7.96
CA LYS A 122 15.22 -3.04 7.91
C LYS A 122 14.70 -3.50 9.28
N ASP A 123 15.48 -3.27 10.33
CA ASP A 123 15.12 -3.66 11.70
C ASP A 123 14.30 -2.56 12.42
N LYS A 124 14.08 -1.41 11.77
CA LYS A 124 13.26 -0.32 12.30
C LYS A 124 11.80 -0.50 11.86
N PRO A 125 10.82 -0.29 12.74
CA PRO A 125 9.42 -0.34 12.36
C PRO A 125 9.09 0.81 11.38
N LEU A 126 8.45 0.46 10.27
CA LEU A 126 7.99 1.40 9.26
C LEU A 126 6.79 2.21 9.74
N VAL A 127 5.93 1.58 10.53
CA VAL A 127 4.69 2.15 11.07
C VAL A 127 4.59 1.79 12.55
N PHE A 128 4.01 2.68 13.35
CA PHE A 128 3.56 2.35 14.70
C PHE A 128 2.07 2.09 14.63
N ILE A 129 1.67 0.85 14.88
CA ILE A 129 0.29 0.51 15.25
C ILE A 129 0.21 0.50 16.77
#